data_AF-A0A7Z7YT48-F1
#
_entry.id   AF-A0A7Z7YT48-F1
#
_cell.length_a   1.000
_cell.length_b   1.000
_cell.length_c   1.000
_cell.angle_alpha   90.00
_cell.angle_beta   90.00
_cell.angle_gamma   90.00
#
_symmetry.space_group_name_H-M   'P 1'
#
loop_
_entity.id
_entity.type
_entity.pdbx_description
1 polymer ?
#
loop_
_entity_poly.entity_id
_entity_poly.type
_entity_poly.pdbx_seq_one_letter_code
_entity_poly.pdbx_strand_id
1 'polypeptide(L)'
;EIEWQNYWKTFASEWLTDLNISEDNMRLRDHDEDELSHYSNATTDIEYKFPFGWGELWGIASRTDYDLRQHSEHSGEDFKYHDPETNEKYIPYCIEPSLGADRVTLAFLCDAYAEEGVEGSKDARTVMHFHPALAPYKAAVLPLSKKLSSEA
;
A
#
# COMPACT_ATOMS: atom_id res chain seq x y z
N GLU A 1 17.07 8.09 10.91
CA GLU A 1 16.32 7.11 10.08
C GLU A 1 15.04 6.59 10.72
N ILE A 2 15.05 6.12 11.97
CA ILE A 2 13.89 5.42 12.58
C ILE A 2 12.67 6.32 12.69
N GLU A 3 12.87 7.62 12.93
CA GLU A 3 11.81 8.63 12.82
C GLU A 3 11.12 8.61 11.44
N TRP A 4 11.91 8.56 10.37
CA TRP A 4 11.41 8.50 8.99
C TRP A 4 10.76 7.15 8.67
N GLN A 5 11.31 6.05 9.19
CA GLN A 5 10.66 4.75 9.08
C GLN A 5 9.27 4.78 9.74
N ASN A 6 9.17 5.32 10.96
CA ASN A 6 7.90 5.46 11.68
C ASN A 6 6.92 6.36 10.92
N TYR A 7 7.39 7.48 10.37
CA TYR A 7 6.59 8.34 9.50
C TYR A 7 5.97 7.55 8.33
N TRP A 8 6.80 6.78 7.60
CA TRP A 8 6.33 5.99 6.46
C TRP A 8 5.43 4.83 6.87
N LYS A 9 5.68 4.19 8.02
CA LYS A 9 4.78 3.17 8.59
C LYS A 9 3.39 3.75 8.82
N THR A 10 3.31 4.89 9.51
CA THR A 10 2.04 5.58 9.79
C THR A 10 1.34 6.00 8.50
N PHE A 11 2.06 6.68 7.61
CA PHE A 11 1.51 7.11 6.32
C PHE A 11 0.95 5.93 5.51
N ALA A 12 1.68 4.83 5.41
CA ALA A 12 1.25 3.67 4.63
C ALA A 12 0.01 2.99 5.25
N SER A 13 -0.06 2.89 6.59
CA SER A 13 -1.24 2.35 7.26
C SER A 13 -2.47 3.24 7.11
N GLU A 14 -2.30 4.57 7.25
CA GLU A 14 -3.38 5.54 7.10
C GLU A 14 -3.90 5.58 5.65
N TRP A 15 -3.00 5.50 4.67
CA TRP A 15 -3.38 5.47 3.26
C TRP A 15 -4.29 4.29 2.92
N LEU A 16 -4.05 3.12 3.52
CA LEU A 16 -4.87 1.92 3.32
C LEU A 16 -6.26 2.09 3.96
N THR A 17 -6.32 2.58 5.19
CA THR A 17 -7.59 2.76 5.93
C THR A 17 -8.43 3.90 5.35
N ASP A 18 -7.81 5.00 4.90
CA ASP A 18 -8.47 6.08 4.16
C ASP A 18 -9.12 5.62 2.85
N LEU A 19 -8.67 4.48 2.31
CA LEU A 19 -9.22 3.84 1.11
C LEU A 19 -10.15 2.65 1.43
N ASN A 20 -10.72 2.63 2.63
CA ASN A 20 -11.69 1.64 3.14
C ASN A 20 -11.11 0.24 3.37
N ILE A 21 -9.80 0.07 3.54
CA ILE A 21 -9.33 -1.19 4.15
C ILE A 21 -9.71 -1.21 5.63
N SER A 22 -10.36 -2.29 6.04
CA SER A 22 -10.75 -2.54 7.42
C SER A 22 -9.53 -2.80 8.30
N GLU A 23 -9.42 -2.07 9.40
CA GLU A 23 -8.38 -2.32 10.42
C GLU A 23 -8.47 -3.74 11.00
N ASP A 24 -9.66 -4.36 11.04
CA ASP A 24 -9.82 -5.74 11.51
C ASP A 24 -9.13 -6.77 10.60
N ASN A 25 -8.92 -6.42 9.33
CA ASN A 25 -8.24 -7.25 8.34
C ASN A 25 -6.78 -6.83 8.15
N MET A 26 -6.26 -5.87 8.91
CA MET A 26 -4.90 -5.35 8.76
C MET A 26 -4.10 -5.51 10.06
N ARG A 27 -2.79 -5.74 9.95
CA ARG A 27 -1.87 -5.64 11.09
C ARG A 27 -0.49 -5.13 10.65
N LEU A 28 0.21 -4.48 11.56
CA LEU A 28 1.63 -4.15 11.39
C LEU A 28 2.45 -5.20 12.14
N ARG A 29 3.41 -5.80 11.45
CA ARG A 29 4.31 -6.81 12.00
C ARG A 29 5.76 -6.33 11.86
N ASP A 30 6.38 -6.00 12.97
CA ASP A 30 7.82 -5.76 13.01
C ASP A 30 8.57 -7.10 12.84
N HIS A 31 9.64 -7.09 12.06
CA HIS A 31 10.51 -8.25 11.87
C HIS A 31 11.37 -8.49 13.11
N ASP A 32 11.53 -9.76 13.48
CA ASP A 32 12.52 -10.17 14.48
C ASP A 32 13.95 -10.05 13.92
N GLU A 33 14.98 -10.03 14.78
CA GLU A 33 16.37 -9.82 14.37
C GLU A 33 16.87 -10.84 13.32
N ASP A 34 16.36 -12.07 13.38
CA ASP A 34 16.68 -13.16 12.45
C ASP A 34 15.91 -13.11 11.13
N GLU A 35 14.83 -12.32 11.06
CA GLU A 35 14.06 -12.08 9.83
C GLU A 35 14.59 -10.88 9.04
N LEU A 36 15.34 -9.98 9.69
CA LEU A 36 15.92 -8.81 9.04
C LEU A 36 16.92 -9.20 7.95
N SER A 37 16.80 -8.57 6.79
CA SER A 37 17.84 -8.64 5.76
C SER A 37 19.15 -8.04 6.29
N HIS A 38 20.30 -8.55 5.84
CA HIS A 38 21.64 -8.16 6.35
C HIS A 38 21.99 -6.67 6.21
N TYR A 39 21.24 -5.95 5.37
CA TYR A 39 21.37 -4.51 5.12
C TYR A 39 20.28 -3.67 5.80
N SER A 40 19.29 -4.30 6.44
CA SER A 40 18.19 -3.61 7.11
C SER A 40 18.39 -3.63 8.61
N ASN A 41 18.20 -2.49 9.27
CA ASN A 41 18.24 -2.39 10.73
C ASN A 41 16.86 -2.28 11.38
N ALA A 42 15.80 -2.11 10.59
CA ALA A 42 14.42 -2.23 11.01
C ALA A 42 13.53 -2.45 9.79
N THR A 43 12.54 -3.36 9.92
CA THR A 43 11.55 -3.61 8.87
C THR A 43 10.20 -3.86 9.52
N THR A 44 9.15 -3.29 8.92
CA THR A 44 7.76 -3.55 9.32
C THR A 44 6.94 -3.91 8.09
N ASP A 45 6.25 -5.03 8.16
CA ASP A 45 5.29 -5.43 7.14
C ASP A 45 3.89 -4.99 7.57
N ILE A 46 3.17 -4.33 6.67
CA ILE A 46 1.73 -4.22 6.73
C ILE A 46 1.16 -5.47 6.07
N GLU A 47 0.49 -6.29 6.86
CA GLU A 47 -0.13 -7.54 6.40
C GLU A 47 -1.65 -7.40 6.36
N TYR A 48 -2.26 -8.09 5.40
CA TYR A 48 -3.70 -8.18 5.24
C TYR A 48 -4.18 -9.63 5.39
N LYS A 49 -5.35 -9.77 6.01
CA LYS A 49 -6.02 -11.05 6.26
C LYS A 49 -6.89 -11.43 5.07
N PHE A 50 -6.29 -12.03 4.06
CA PHE A 50 -7.03 -12.58 2.93
C PHE A 50 -7.92 -13.76 3.37
N PRO A 51 -8.94 -14.13 2.57
CA PRO A 51 -9.76 -15.32 2.82
C PRO A 51 -8.95 -16.63 2.95
N PHE A 52 -7.72 -16.66 2.43
CA PHE A 52 -6.80 -17.79 2.47
C PHE A 52 -5.65 -17.62 3.48
N GLY A 53 -5.65 -16.57 4.30
CA GLY A 53 -4.65 -16.34 5.36
C GLY A 53 -4.00 -14.96 5.33
N TRP A 54 -3.07 -14.73 6.25
CA TRP A 54 -2.28 -13.50 6.31
C TRP A 54 -1.27 -13.45 5.17
N GLY A 55 -1.15 -12.28 4.55
CA GLY A 55 -0.13 -12.01 3.53
C GLY A 55 0.35 -10.56 3.60
N GLU A 56 1.62 -10.35 3.30
CA GLU A 56 2.24 -9.02 3.26
C GLU A 56 1.71 -8.19 2.08
N LEU A 57 1.37 -6.93 2.35
CA LEU A 57 0.99 -5.93 1.34
C LEU A 57 2.13 -4.96 1.07
N TRP A 58 2.72 -4.45 2.15
CA TRP A 58 3.64 -3.32 2.11
C TRP A 58 4.75 -3.51 3.15
N GLY A 59 6.00 -3.63 2.72
CA GLY A 59 7.16 -3.62 3.59
C GLY A 59 7.76 -2.23 3.74
N ILE A 60 8.05 -1.79 4.97
CA ILE A 60 8.71 -0.52 5.28
C ILE A 60 10.06 -0.80 5.94
N ALA A 61 11.12 -0.80 5.11
CA ALA A 61 12.48 -1.14 5.52
C ALA A 61 13.36 0.09 5.71
N SER A 62 14.23 0.06 6.72
CA SER A 62 15.33 0.99 6.92
C SER A 62 16.64 0.33 6.50
N ARG A 63 17.14 0.67 5.31
CA ARG A 63 18.24 -0.03 4.61
C ARG A 63 19.61 0.60 4.82
N THR A 64 19.70 1.57 5.73
CA THR A 64 20.93 2.33 6.02
C THR A 64 21.56 2.93 4.76
N ASP A 65 22.89 3.01 4.68
CA ASP A 65 23.64 3.49 3.51
C ASP A 65 23.96 2.38 2.50
N TYR A 66 23.51 1.14 2.75
CA TYR A 66 23.97 -0.06 2.05
C TYR A 66 23.85 0.06 0.52
N ASP A 67 22.67 0.43 0.02
CA ASP A 67 22.37 0.42 -1.41
C ASP A 67 23.27 1.39 -2.19
N LEU A 68 23.35 2.64 -1.71
CA LEU A 68 24.16 3.68 -2.36
C LEU A 68 25.66 3.42 -2.20
N ARG A 69 26.09 2.86 -1.06
CA ARG A 69 27.48 2.44 -0.88
C ARG A 69 27.86 1.35 -1.87
N GLN A 70 27.04 0.31 -2.01
CA GLN A 70 27.28 -0.76 -2.98
C GLN A 70 27.31 -0.23 -4.41
N HIS A 71 26.38 0.64 -4.79
CA HIS A 71 26.40 1.25 -6.12
C HIS A 71 27.65 2.11 -6.35
N SER A 72 28.08 2.92 -5.37
CA SER A 72 29.28 3.76 -5.48
C SER A 72 30.55 2.92 -5.69
N GLU A 73 30.69 1.83 -4.92
CA GLU A 73 31.84 0.92 -5.01
C GLU A 73 31.96 0.25 -6.38
N HIS A 74 30.83 -0.15 -6.97
CA HIS A 74 30.83 -0.90 -8.23
C HIS A 74 30.76 -0.02 -9.48
N SER A 75 30.20 1.19 -9.40
CA SER A 75 30.15 2.13 -10.52
C SER A 75 31.37 3.04 -10.60
N GLY A 76 32.03 3.32 -9.47
CA GLY A 76 33.09 4.32 -9.36
C GLY A 76 32.57 5.77 -9.28
N GLU A 77 31.25 5.97 -9.26
CA GLU A 77 30.61 7.28 -9.12
C GLU A 77 30.45 7.66 -7.64
N ASP A 78 30.57 8.96 -7.33
CA ASP A 78 30.40 9.48 -5.97
C ASP A 78 28.92 9.75 -5.65
N PHE A 79 28.33 8.94 -4.77
CA PHE A 79 26.96 9.11 -4.27
C PHE A 79 26.87 9.84 -2.92
N LYS A 80 27.94 10.48 -2.46
CA LYS A 80 27.88 11.29 -1.23
C LYS A 80 27.07 12.55 -1.45
N TYR A 81 26.12 12.79 -0.56
CA TYR A 81 25.44 14.05 -0.43
C TYR A 81 26.36 15.05 0.29
N HIS A 82 26.36 16.31 -0.17
CA HIS A 82 27.05 17.42 0.48
C HIS A 82 26.02 18.31 1.15
N ASP A 83 26.00 18.28 2.48
CA ASP A 83 25.07 19.08 3.27
C ASP A 83 25.53 20.56 3.31
N PRO A 84 24.73 21.51 2.79
CA PRO A 84 25.11 22.92 2.75
C PRO A 84 25.10 23.61 4.11
N GLU A 85 24.42 23.05 5.12
CA GLU A 85 24.34 23.63 6.46
C GLU A 85 25.54 23.20 7.31
N THR A 86 25.91 21.92 7.26
CA THR A 86 27.00 21.35 8.06
C THR A 86 28.35 21.29 7.31
N ASN A 87 28.33 21.39 5.97
CA ASN A 87 29.45 21.11 5.06
C ASN A 87 29.99 19.67 5.15
N GLU A 88 29.23 18.75 5.73
CA GLU A 88 29.61 17.34 5.79
C GLU A 88 29.26 16.61 4.49
N LYS A 89 30.05 15.57 4.18
CA LYS A 89 29.79 14.67 3.05
C LYS A 89 29.53 13.27 3.57
N TYR A 90 28.37 12.71 3.26
CA TYR A 90 27.97 11.39 3.72
C TYR A 90 27.10 10.69 2.68
N ILE A 91 27.02 9.36 2.75
CA ILE A 91 26.06 8.58 1.96
C ILE A 91 24.72 8.59 2.72
N PRO A 92 23.64 9.11 2.12
CA PRO A 92 22.36 9.19 2.83
C PRO A 92 21.79 7.80 3.06
N TYR A 93 21.02 7.66 4.14
CA TYR A 93 20.32 6.43 4.45
C TYR A 93 19.03 6.31 3.62
N CYS A 94 18.66 5.09 3.26
CA CYS A 94 17.47 4.78 2.49
C CYS A 94 16.36 4.20 3.38
N ILE A 95 15.18 4.81 3.35
CA ILE A 95 13.93 4.20 3.83
C ILE A 95 13.13 3.77 2.61
N GLU A 96 12.75 2.50 2.58
CA GLU A 96 12.05 1.87 1.45
C GLU A 96 10.66 1.39 1.87
N PRO A 97 9.60 2.13 1.53
CA PRO A 97 8.25 1.61 1.50
C PRO A 97 8.00 0.88 0.16
N SER A 98 7.96 -0.44 0.17
CA SER A 98 7.74 -1.29 -1.00
C SER A 98 6.37 -1.96 -0.96
N LEU A 99 5.49 -1.62 -1.91
CA LEU A 99 4.09 -2.07 -1.97
C LEU A 99 3.87 -3.04 -3.14
N GLY A 100 3.23 -4.18 -2.86
CA GLY A 100 2.74 -5.10 -3.89
C GLY A 100 1.45 -4.60 -4.54
N ALA A 101 1.54 -3.96 -5.72
CA ALA A 101 0.37 -3.38 -6.42
C ALA A 101 -0.77 -4.39 -6.69
N ASP A 102 -0.45 -5.61 -7.10
CA ASP A 102 -1.45 -6.66 -7.33
C ASP A 102 -2.09 -7.14 -6.01
N ARG A 103 -1.29 -7.25 -4.95
CA ARG A 103 -1.76 -7.70 -3.63
C ARG A 103 -2.69 -6.67 -2.99
N VAL A 104 -2.33 -5.38 -3.06
CA VAL A 104 -3.18 -4.32 -2.54
C VAL A 104 -4.47 -4.19 -3.35
N THR A 105 -4.42 -4.41 -4.66
CA THR A 105 -5.62 -4.49 -5.51
C THR A 105 -6.54 -5.63 -5.06
N LEU A 106 -5.98 -6.81 -4.79
CA LEU A 106 -6.74 -7.94 -4.27
C LEU A 106 -7.32 -7.65 -2.88
N ALA A 107 -6.58 -6.99 -2.00
CA ALA A 107 -7.07 -6.61 -0.67
C ALA A 107 -8.28 -5.68 -0.77
N PHE A 108 -8.22 -4.64 -1.61
CA PHE A 108 -9.37 -3.77 -1.86
C PHE A 108 -10.58 -4.51 -2.46
N LEU A 109 -10.35 -5.52 -3.31
CA LEU A 109 -11.43 -6.37 -3.81
C LEU A 109 -12.06 -7.21 -2.69
N CYS A 110 -11.24 -7.79 -1.82
CA CYS A 110 -11.70 -8.60 -0.70
C CYS A 110 -12.52 -7.76 0.30
N ASP A 111 -12.05 -6.59 0.70
CA ASP A 111 -12.77 -5.73 1.65
C ASP A 111 -14.02 -5.09 1.07
N ALA A 112 -14.04 -4.79 -0.22
CA ALA A 112 -15.22 -4.25 -0.87
C ALA A 112 -16.32 -5.31 -1.07
N TYR A 113 -15.99 -6.60 -1.12
CA TYR A 113 -16.96 -7.66 -1.43
C TYR A 113 -17.99 -7.86 -0.33
N ALA A 114 -19.27 -7.78 -0.69
CA ALA A 114 -20.40 -8.12 0.18
C ALA A 114 -21.51 -8.86 -0.58
N GLU A 115 -22.21 -9.74 0.13
CA GLU A 115 -23.48 -10.32 -0.32
C GLU A 115 -24.63 -9.73 0.51
N GLU A 116 -25.58 -9.10 -0.16
CA GLU A 116 -26.72 -8.44 0.46
C GLU A 116 -28.03 -9.13 0.06
N GLY A 117 -28.93 -9.34 1.02
CA GLY A 117 -30.29 -9.80 0.74
C GLY A 117 -31.08 -8.75 -0.04
N VAL A 118 -31.93 -9.20 -0.98
CA VAL A 118 -32.83 -8.31 -1.72
C VAL A 118 -34.20 -8.32 -1.07
N GLU A 119 -34.69 -7.14 -0.67
CA GLU A 119 -36.00 -7.00 -0.03
C GLU A 119 -37.12 -7.59 -0.91
N GLY A 120 -37.93 -8.48 -0.33
CA GLY A 120 -39.01 -9.17 -1.04
C GLY A 120 -38.56 -10.28 -1.99
N SER A 121 -37.27 -10.62 -2.04
CA SER A 121 -36.74 -11.76 -2.79
C SER A 121 -36.05 -12.78 -1.86
N LYS A 122 -35.96 -14.03 -2.33
CA LYS A 122 -35.09 -15.05 -1.73
C LYS A 122 -33.65 -14.97 -2.26
N ASP A 123 -33.43 -14.14 -3.26
CA ASP A 123 -32.13 -13.99 -3.92
C ASP A 123 -31.26 -12.98 -3.17
N ALA A 124 -29.95 -13.20 -3.23
CA ALA A 124 -28.93 -12.25 -2.79
C ALA A 124 -28.31 -11.54 -4.00
N ARG A 125 -27.79 -10.33 -3.78
CA ARG A 125 -26.98 -9.61 -4.75
C ARG A 125 -25.56 -9.46 -4.21
N THR A 126 -24.59 -9.50 -5.12
CA THR A 126 -23.21 -9.11 -4.81
C THR A 126 -23.08 -7.60 -4.97
N VAL A 127 -22.44 -6.96 -4.01
CA VAL A 127 -22.11 -5.53 -4.01
C VAL A 127 -20.61 -5.37 -3.73
N MET A 128 -19.97 -4.47 -4.47
CA MET A 128 -18.59 -4.07 -4.21
C MET A 128 -18.58 -2.66 -3.63
N HIS A 129 -18.36 -2.55 -2.32
CA HIS A 129 -18.31 -1.31 -1.54
C HIS A 129 -16.96 -0.58 -1.70
N PHE A 130 -16.50 -0.41 -2.94
CA PHE A 130 -15.25 0.32 -3.20
C PHE A 130 -15.32 1.74 -2.67
N HIS A 131 -14.20 2.23 -2.13
CA HIS A 131 -14.01 3.66 -1.96
C HIS A 131 -14.24 4.38 -3.31
N PRO A 132 -14.92 5.54 -3.37
CA PRO A 132 -15.21 6.24 -4.63
C PRO A 132 -13.97 6.52 -5.48
N ALA A 133 -12.81 6.75 -4.86
CA ALA A 133 -11.54 6.94 -5.58
C ALA A 133 -11.07 5.66 -6.32
N LEU A 134 -11.41 4.47 -5.81
CA LEU A 134 -11.00 3.17 -6.34
C LEU A 134 -12.02 2.53 -7.29
N ALA A 135 -13.30 2.92 -7.22
CA ALA A 135 -14.35 2.37 -8.08
C ALA A 135 -13.95 2.41 -9.58
N PRO A 136 -13.99 1.29 -10.33
CA PRO A 136 -13.52 1.25 -11.72
C PRO A 136 -14.24 2.25 -12.64
N TYR A 137 -15.52 2.47 -12.38
CA TYR A 137 -16.35 3.49 -13.02
C TYR A 137 -17.04 4.31 -11.95
N LYS A 138 -17.08 5.64 -12.11
CA LYS A 138 -17.62 6.56 -11.09
C LYS A 138 -19.12 6.79 -11.22
N ALA A 139 -19.66 6.56 -12.41
CA ALA A 139 -21.09 6.71 -12.70
C ALA A 139 -21.50 5.77 -13.84
N ALA A 140 -22.76 5.36 -13.83
CA ALA A 140 -23.41 4.68 -14.94
C ALA A 140 -24.68 5.47 -15.31
N VAL A 141 -24.83 5.80 -16.59
CA VAL A 141 -26.02 6.48 -17.12
C VAL A 141 -26.84 5.45 -17.89
N LEU A 142 -28.00 5.09 -17.33
CA LEU A 142 -28.81 3.97 -17.81
C LEU A 142 -30.20 4.49 -18.26
N PRO A 143 -30.41 4.75 -19.56
CA PRO A 143 -31.71 5.21 -20.05
C PRO A 143 -32.76 4.10 -19.94
N LEU A 144 -33.96 4.47 -19.49
CA LEU A 144 -35.06 3.51 -19.31
C LEU A 144 -35.54 2.92 -20.65
N SER A 145 -35.42 3.68 -21.74
CA SER A 145 -35.80 3.27 -23.09
C SER A 145 -34.63 3.42 -24.05
N LYS A 146 -34.49 2.46 -24.96
CA LYS A 146 -33.55 2.55 -26.08
C LYS A 146 -34.01 3.50 -27.18
N LYS A 147 -35.28 3.94 -27.16
CA LYS A 147 -35.81 4.92 -28.12
C LYS A 147 -35.45 6.32 -27.64
N LEU A 148 -34.70 7.05 -28.46
CA LEU A 148 -34.46 8.48 -28.27
C LEU A 148 -35.75 9.24 -28.57
N SER A 149 -36.13 10.18 -27.71
CA SER A 149 -37.15 11.19 -28.06
C SER A 149 -36.53 12.17 -29.07
N SER A 150 -37.36 12.89 -29.81
CA SER A 150 -36.88 13.88 -30.80
C SER A 150 -36.09 15.05 -30.19
N GLU A 151 -36.18 15.23 -28.87
CA GLU A 151 -35.48 16.27 -28.10
C GLU A 151 -34.23 15.75 -27.38
N ALA A 152 -33.97 14.43 -27.42
CA ALA A 152 -32.81 13.78 -26.80
C ALA A 152 -31.61 13.69 -27.73
#